data_AF-A0A9P8F4T3-F1
#
_entry.id   AF-A0A9P8F4T3-F1
#
_cell.length_a   1.000
_cell.length_b   1.000
_cell.length_c   1.000
_cell.angle_alpha   90.00
_cell.angle_beta   90.00
_cell.angle_gamma   90.00
#
_symmetry.space_group_name_H-M   'P 1'
#
loop_
_entity.id
_entity.type
_entity.pdbx_description
1 polymer ?
#
loop_
_entity_poly.entity_id
_entity_poly.type
_entity_poly.pdbx_seq_one_letter_code
_entity_poly.pdbx_strand_id
1 'polypeptide(L)'
;YPAVKHALAVRASLATGNYHKFFRLFNESPNMGAYLMDMFVNRERVAALAAICRAYRPAVKISFLTEELAFVTDEQCAQFLCEHGAQHCFEEKPDGHLLSCQKASPIFETAKNGAYRVDIKGQI
;
A
#
# COMPACT_ATOMS: atom_id res chain seq x y z
N TYR A 1 7.61 -23.07 16.05
CA TYR A 1 8.30 -22.62 14.84
C TYR A 1 8.06 -21.13 14.59
N PRO A 2 9.08 -20.27 14.73
CA PRO A 2 8.96 -18.82 14.50
C PRO A 2 8.40 -18.45 13.12
N ALA A 3 8.82 -19.17 12.07
CA ALA A 3 8.35 -18.95 10.70
C ALA A 3 6.84 -19.22 10.52
N VAL A 4 6.30 -20.29 11.13
CA VAL A 4 4.86 -20.61 11.06
C VAL A 4 4.04 -19.54 11.81
N LYS A 5 4.53 -19.06 12.96
CA LYS A 5 3.88 -17.98 13.72
C LYS A 5 3.84 -16.68 12.91
N HIS A 6 4.94 -16.35 12.22
CA HIS A 6 5.02 -15.19 11.34
C HIS A 6 4.04 -15.28 10.17
N ALA A 7 4.02 -16.41 9.45
CA ALA A 7 3.08 -16.64 8.35
C ALA A 7 1.60 -16.54 8.79
N LEU A 8 1.25 -17.06 9.97
CA LEU A 8 -0.09 -16.90 10.53
C LEU A 8 -0.44 -15.43 10.85
N ALA A 9 0.52 -14.66 11.37
CA ALA A 9 0.33 -13.24 11.66
C ALA A 9 0.11 -12.42 10.39
N VAL A 10 0.86 -12.73 9.32
CA VAL A 10 0.72 -12.11 7.99
C VAL A 10 -0.64 -12.42 7.38
N ARG A 11 -1.07 -13.69 7.41
CA ARG A 11 -2.41 -14.06 6.93
C ARG A 11 -3.51 -13.33 7.70
N ALA A 12 -3.36 -13.18 9.02
CA ALA A 12 -4.33 -12.46 9.85
C ALA A 12 -4.38 -10.96 9.52
N SER A 13 -3.24 -10.31 9.25
CA SER A 13 -3.23 -8.89 8.84
C SER A 13 -3.88 -8.69 7.47
N LEU A 14 -3.63 -9.59 6.52
CA LEU A 14 -4.30 -9.57 5.20
C LEU A 14 -5.82 -9.75 5.34
N ALA A 15 -6.27 -10.74 6.10
CA ALA A 15 -7.68 -11.03 6.30
C ALA A 15 -8.45 -9.88 7.00
N THR A 16 -7.74 -9.07 7.80
CA THR A 16 -8.33 -7.93 8.53
C THR A 16 -8.12 -6.59 7.84
N GLY A 17 -7.39 -6.54 6.70
CA GLY A 17 -7.04 -5.30 6.02
C GLY A 17 -6.15 -4.37 6.84
N ASN A 18 -5.42 -4.89 7.83
CA ASN A 18 -4.54 -4.11 8.69
C ASN A 18 -3.19 -3.88 8.00
N TYR A 19 -3.17 -2.89 7.09
CA TYR A 19 -2.00 -2.59 6.27
C TYR A 19 -0.77 -2.21 7.11
N HIS A 20 -0.94 -1.43 8.18
CA HIS A 20 0.16 -1.02 9.04
C HIS A 20 0.89 -2.24 9.65
N LYS A 21 0.11 -3.19 10.18
CA LYS A 21 0.67 -4.43 10.73
C LYS A 21 1.28 -5.31 9.64
N PHE A 22 0.67 -5.35 8.46
CA PHE A 22 1.20 -6.10 7.32
C PHE A 22 2.58 -5.58 6.89
N PHE A 23 2.73 -4.27 6.66
CA PHE A 23 4.01 -3.67 6.24
C PHE A 23 5.07 -3.69 7.35
N ARG A 24 4.67 -3.64 8.62
CA ARG A 24 5.60 -3.89 9.72
C ARG A 24 6.15 -5.32 9.70
N LEU A 25 5.27 -6.32 9.54
CA LEU A 25 5.67 -7.71 9.42
C LEU A 25 6.52 -7.95 8.15
N PHE A 26 6.24 -7.22 7.07
CA PHE A 26 7.05 -7.24 5.85
C PHE A 26 8.50 -6.83 6.12
N ASN A 27 8.71 -5.69 6.80
CA ASN A 27 10.06 -5.20 7.13
C ASN A 27 10.79 -6.07 8.17
N GLU A 28 10.08 -6.73 9.08
CA GLU A 28 10.65 -7.56 10.15
C GLU A 28 11.03 -8.99 9.70
N SER A 29 10.65 -9.43 8.49
CA SER A 29 10.89 -10.80 8.04
C SER A 29 12.39 -11.06 7.79
N PRO A 30 13.06 -11.95 8.55
CA PRO A 30 14.52 -12.12 8.51
C PRO A 30 15.03 -12.97 7.33
N ASN A 31 14.17 -13.36 6.39
CA ASN A 31 14.48 -14.26 5.27
C ASN A 31 13.60 -13.92 4.05
N MET A 32 13.79 -14.66 2.95
CA MET A 32 13.04 -14.67 1.67
C MET A 32 11.48 -14.71 1.76
N GLY A 33 10.87 -14.57 2.94
CA GLY A 33 9.43 -14.39 3.13
C GLY A 33 8.84 -13.18 2.39
N ALA A 34 9.68 -12.22 1.99
CA ALA A 34 9.32 -11.14 1.07
C ALA A 34 8.75 -11.68 -0.27
N TYR A 35 9.27 -12.79 -0.82
CA TYR A 35 8.85 -13.30 -2.13
C TYR A 35 7.40 -13.80 -2.17
N LEU A 36 6.87 -14.36 -1.07
CA LEU A 36 5.45 -14.71 -0.99
C LEU A 36 4.58 -13.48 -0.75
N MET A 37 5.12 -12.44 -0.12
CA MET A 37 4.42 -11.18 0.13
C MET A 37 4.41 -10.26 -1.09
N ASP A 38 5.41 -10.32 -1.97
CA ASP A 38 5.47 -9.56 -3.23
C ASP A 38 4.24 -9.79 -4.10
N MET A 39 3.66 -11.00 -4.06
CA MET A 39 2.41 -11.34 -4.75
C MET A 39 1.21 -10.49 -4.29
N PHE A 40 1.21 -10.05 -3.02
CA PHE A 40 0.09 -9.32 -2.40
C PHE A 40 0.43 -7.85 -2.14
N VAL A 41 1.71 -7.48 -2.05
CA VAL A 41 2.19 -6.14 -1.70
C VAL A 41 1.55 -5.05 -2.57
N ASN A 42 1.48 -5.24 -3.89
CA ASN A 42 0.90 -4.22 -4.77
C ASN A 42 -0.60 -4.02 -4.50
N ARG A 43 -1.35 -5.11 -4.32
CA ARG A 43 -2.78 -5.06 -3.98
C ARG A 43 -3.00 -4.38 -2.63
N GLU A 44 -2.19 -4.72 -1.63
CA GLU A 44 -2.28 -4.15 -0.30
C GLU A 44 -1.86 -2.68 -0.27
N ARG A 45 -0.87 -2.27 -1.08
CA ARG A 45 -0.52 -0.85 -1.27
C ARG A 45 -1.70 -0.05 -1.80
N VAL A 46 -2.41 -0.55 -2.81
CA VAL A 46 -3.61 0.11 -3.34
C VAL A 46 -4.72 0.20 -2.28
N ALA A 47 -4.96 -0.89 -1.55
CA ALA A 47 -5.98 -0.92 -0.49
C ALA A 47 -5.65 0.06 0.66
N ALA A 48 -4.38 0.10 1.07
CA ALA A 48 -3.87 1.02 2.08
C ALA A 48 -3.96 2.47 1.61
N LEU A 49 -3.58 2.79 0.37
CA LEU A 49 -3.69 4.14 -0.20
C LEU A 49 -5.14 4.63 -0.23
N ALA A 50 -6.10 3.76 -0.56
CA ALA A 50 -7.52 4.09 -0.52
C ALA A 50 -7.97 4.46 0.91
N ALA A 51 -7.53 3.69 1.92
CA ALA A 51 -7.81 3.97 3.33
C ALA A 51 -7.13 5.26 3.82
N ILE A 52 -5.85 5.45 3.51
CA ILE A 52 -5.05 6.63 3.88
C ILE A 52 -5.64 7.90 3.27
N CYS A 53 -5.99 7.89 1.97
CA CYS A 53 -6.60 9.05 1.31
C CYS A 53 -7.96 9.44 1.93
N ARG A 54 -8.65 8.49 2.58
CA ARG A 54 -9.90 8.77 3.28
C ARG A 54 -9.65 9.38 4.66
N ALA A 55 -8.63 8.91 5.38
CA ALA A 55 -8.34 9.31 6.75
C ALA A 55 -7.51 10.61 6.86
N TYR A 56 -6.56 10.83 5.95
CA TYR A 56 -5.55 11.91 6.03
C TYR A 56 -5.87 13.10 5.10
N ARG A 57 -7.13 13.53 5.04
CA ARG A 57 -7.53 14.70 4.23
C ARG A 57 -7.00 16.01 4.86
N PRO A 58 -6.59 17.02 4.07
CA PRO A 58 -6.72 17.10 2.61
C PRO A 58 -5.57 16.47 1.81
N ALA A 59 -4.40 16.27 2.42
CA ALA A 59 -3.20 15.75 1.76
C ALA A 59 -2.28 15.02 2.75
N VAL A 60 -1.43 14.13 2.22
CA VAL A 60 -0.46 13.34 2.99
C VAL A 60 0.93 13.46 2.36
N LYS A 61 2.00 13.44 3.15
CA LYS A 61 3.38 13.53 2.64
C LYS A 61 3.78 12.25 1.92
N ILE A 62 4.56 12.37 0.84
CA ILE A 62 5.09 11.19 0.14
C ILE A 62 6.02 10.39 1.05
N SER A 63 6.90 11.05 1.80
CA SER A 63 7.80 10.37 2.74
C SER A 63 7.08 9.51 3.78
N PHE A 64 5.91 9.96 4.28
CA PHE A 64 5.07 9.15 5.15
C PHE A 64 4.55 7.90 4.44
N LEU A 65 4.08 8.03 3.19
CA LEU A 65 3.62 6.88 2.40
C LEU A 65 4.77 5.92 2.11
N THR A 66 5.96 6.44 1.83
CA THR A 66 7.16 5.64 1.58
C THR A 66 7.46 4.73 2.77
N GLU A 67 7.52 5.30 3.97
CA GLU A 67 7.79 4.55 5.20
C GLU A 67 6.65 3.58 5.54
N GLU A 68 5.41 4.07 5.51
CA GLU A 68 4.22 3.32 5.94
C GLU A 68 3.89 2.14 5.03
N LEU A 69 4.18 2.26 3.73
CA LEU A 69 3.89 1.23 2.71
C LEU A 69 5.15 0.46 2.26
N ALA A 70 6.22 0.59 3.04
CA ALA A 70 7.51 -0.08 2.84
C ALA A 70 8.04 0.07 1.40
N PHE A 71 8.01 1.28 0.85
CA PHE A 71 8.78 1.60 -0.35
C PHE A 71 10.23 1.87 0.03
N VAL A 72 11.16 1.59 -0.89
CA VAL A 72 12.59 1.81 -0.64
C VAL A 72 12.93 3.30 -0.72
N THR A 73 12.28 4.03 -1.64
CA THR A 73 12.52 5.46 -1.86
C THR A 73 11.24 6.20 -2.21
N ASP A 74 11.25 7.52 -2.03
CA ASP A 74 10.14 8.42 -2.39
C ASP A 74 9.87 8.38 -3.90
N GLU A 75 10.90 8.18 -4.74
CA GLU A 75 10.75 8.05 -6.19
C GLU A 75 9.96 6.78 -6.55
N GLN A 76 10.23 5.65 -5.87
CA GLN A 76 9.46 4.42 -6.09
C GLN A 76 8.00 4.59 -5.66
N CYS A 77 7.76 5.25 -4.53
CA CYS A 77 6.41 5.57 -4.10
C CYS A 77 5.71 6.47 -5.12
N ALA A 78 6.35 7.54 -5.58
CA ALA A 78 5.80 8.45 -6.57
C ALA A 78 5.51 7.75 -7.92
N GLN A 79 6.42 6.90 -8.38
CA GLN A 79 6.22 6.10 -9.59
C GLN A 79 5.00 5.19 -9.47
N PHE A 80 4.86 4.47 -8.34
CA PHE A 80 3.70 3.62 -8.09
C PHE A 80 2.38 4.39 -8.12
N LEU A 81 2.35 5.60 -7.54
CA LEU A 81 1.20 6.49 -7.58
C LEU A 81 0.86 6.92 -9.03
N CYS A 82 1.86 7.27 -9.83
CA CYS A 82 1.69 7.61 -11.25
C CYS A 82 1.17 6.44 -12.09
N GLU A 83 1.70 5.22 -11.88
CA GLU A 83 1.24 4.00 -12.56
C GLU A 83 -0.25 3.71 -12.30
N HIS A 84 -0.77 4.13 -11.16
CA HIS A 84 -2.19 4.01 -10.80
C HIS A 84 -3.03 5.23 -11.21
N GLY A 85 -2.48 6.18 -11.96
CA GLY A 85 -3.21 7.34 -12.50
C GLY A 85 -3.23 8.57 -11.60
N ALA A 86 -2.44 8.61 -10.53
CA ALA A 86 -2.42 9.73 -9.57
C ALA A 86 -1.43 10.86 -9.94
N GLN A 87 -0.91 10.91 -11.17
CA GLN A 87 0.08 11.92 -11.61
C GLN A 87 -0.37 13.38 -11.42
N HIS A 88 -1.67 13.66 -11.43
CA HIS A 88 -2.22 15.01 -11.21
C HIS A 88 -2.62 15.30 -9.76
N CYS A 89 -2.33 14.38 -8.85
CA CYS A 89 -2.66 14.49 -7.44
C CYS A 89 -1.50 15.03 -6.59
N PHE A 90 -0.31 15.24 -7.16
CA PHE A 90 0.81 15.79 -6.43
C PHE A 90 0.63 17.30 -6.17
N GLU A 91 0.96 17.71 -4.96
CA GLU A 91 1.01 19.10 -4.53
C GLU A 91 2.44 19.40 -4.04
N GLU A 92 3.07 20.39 -4.64
CA GLU A 92 4.37 20.90 -4.17
C GLU A 92 4.13 21.96 -3.10
N LYS A 93 4.71 21.74 -1.92
CA LYS A 93 4.77 22.73 -0.84
C LYS A 93 6.23 22.94 -0.42
N PRO A 94 6.55 24.06 0.24
CA PRO A 94 7.90 24.32 0.74
C PRO A 94 8.43 23.19 1.65
N ASP A 95 7.54 22.48 2.34
CA ASP A 95 7.87 21.42 3.30
C ASP A 95 7.93 20.01 2.67
N GLY A 96 7.92 19.91 1.34
CA GLY A 96 8.07 18.67 0.57
C GLY A 96 6.88 18.32 -0.33
N HIS A 97 6.99 17.17 -0.99
CA HIS A 97 5.97 16.64 -1.91
C HIS A 97 4.82 15.99 -1.14
N LEU A 98 3.60 16.39 -1.50
CA LEU A 98 2.37 15.86 -0.90
C LEU A 98 1.50 15.20 -1.96
N LEU A 99 0.76 14.18 -1.56
CA LEU A 99 -0.33 13.59 -2.31
C LEU A 99 -1.65 14.20 -1.84
N SER A 100 -2.39 14.81 -2.77
CA SER A 100 -3.74 15.33 -2.56
C SER A 100 -4.72 14.17 -2.37
N CYS A 101 -5.02 13.86 -1.11
CA CYS A 101 -5.93 12.78 -0.72
C CYS A 101 -7.33 12.95 -1.32
N GLN A 102 -7.78 14.19 -1.52
CA GLN A 102 -9.08 14.49 -2.12
C GLN A 102 -9.16 14.03 -3.59
N LYS A 103 -8.12 14.31 -4.38
CA LYS A 103 -8.05 13.92 -5.80
C LYS A 103 -7.71 12.45 -5.98
N ALA A 104 -6.85 11.92 -5.11
CA ALA A 104 -6.36 10.55 -5.16
C ALA A 104 -7.36 9.50 -4.65
N SER A 105 -8.25 9.86 -3.72
CA SER A 105 -9.23 8.93 -3.13
C SER A 105 -10.08 8.17 -4.16
N PRO A 106 -10.76 8.80 -5.15
CA PRO A 106 -11.57 8.06 -6.13
C PRO A 106 -10.74 7.11 -7.02
N ILE A 107 -9.47 7.47 -7.29
CA ILE A 107 -8.55 6.67 -8.11
C ILE A 107 -8.24 5.36 -7.38
N PHE A 108 -7.77 5.45 -6.14
CA PHE A 108 -7.38 4.27 -5.36
C PHE A 108 -8.57 3.43 -4.90
N GLU A 109 -9.76 4.02 -4.65
CA GLU A 109 -10.96 3.23 -4.41
C GLU A 109 -11.36 2.38 -5.62
N THR A 110 -11.28 2.96 -6.82
CA THR A 110 -11.58 2.24 -8.07
C THR A 110 -10.55 1.13 -8.31
N ALA A 111 -9.27 1.44 -8.16
CA ALA A 111 -8.19 0.47 -8.31
C ALA A 111 -8.32 -0.69 -7.29
N LYS A 112 -8.65 -0.38 -6.03
CA LYS A 112 -8.91 -1.39 -4.99
C LYS A 112 -10.06 -2.31 -5.38
N ASN A 113 -11.19 -1.75 -5.82
CA ASN A 113 -12.34 -2.55 -6.23
C ASN A 113 -12.03 -3.45 -7.44
N GLY A 114 -11.20 -2.97 -8.38
CA GLY A 114 -10.73 -3.76 -9.52
C GLY A 114 -9.82 -4.92 -9.09
N ALA A 115 -8.83 -4.65 -8.23
CA ALA A 115 -7.87 -5.65 -7.76
C ALA A 115 -8.54 -6.80 -6.99
N TYR A 116 -9.57 -6.51 -6.19
CA TYR A 116 -10.30 -7.53 -5.42
C TYR A 116 -11.31 -8.33 -6.28
N ARG A 117 -11.71 -7.82 -7.46
CA ARG A 117 -12.66 -8.50 -8.36
C ARG A 117 -12.03 -9.61 -9.20
N VAL A 118 -10.72 -9.52 -9.46
CA VAL A 118 -9.98 -10.47 -10.30
C VAL A 118 -9.58 -11.73 -9.53
N ASP A 119 -9.34 -11.62 -8.23
CA ASP A 119 -8.80 -12.67 -7.34
C ASP A 119 -9.70 -13.92 -7.23
N ILE A 120 -11.01 -13.83 -7.49
CA ILE A 120 -11.97 -14.96 -7.40
C ILE A 120 -11.91 -15.88 -8.63
N LYS A 121 -11.32 -15.46 -9.76
CA LYS A 121 -11.33 -16.26 -11.00
C LYS A 121 -10.07 -17.09 -11.26
N GLY A 122 -9.04 -16.99 -10.42
CA GLY A 122 -7.71 -17.57 -10.68
C GLY A 122 -7.34 -18.84 -9.90
N GLN A 123 -8.28 -19.49 -9.21
CA GLN A 123 -8.01 -20.73 -8.46
C GLN A 123 -9.12 -21.75 -8.69
N ILE A 124 -9.12 -22.39 -9.86
CA ILE A 124 -9.69 -23.73 -10.11
C ILE A 124 -8.78 -24.47 -11.09
#